data_AF-E6UZA4-F1
#
_entry.id   AF-E6UZA4-F1
#
_cell.length_a   1.000
_cell.length_b   1.000
_cell.length_c   1.000
_cell.angle_alpha   90.00
_cell.angle_beta   90.00
_cell.angle_gamma   90.00
#
_symmetry.space_group_name_H-M   'P 1'
#
loop_
_entity.id
_entity.type
_entity.pdbx_description
1 polymer ?
#
loop_
_entity_poly.entity_id
_entity_poly.type
_entity_poly.pdbx_seq_one_letter_code
_entity_poly.pdbx_strand_id
1 'polypeptide(L)'
;MKISNGSATKCAFIFAAVTVLSGCVAYPNVEKINADFGGYLNSEYSISYPSAALRAKLTEVNLKPKPGIKEFSMKMNLSQAGIGEQTPKVSPFDVRFTNLGNGFYREVRELRNNDFLTARFVYLTWAGLLQLKSDTIVSGDTFPVPYQEVKDVAQFKFDPVNMKVGDKLVFETKLGNRPQAFNFITEKSECIAEKIAPAASLQKNFSGNGVWLACTSKNDRGFDSKKKSVYLIDYALAIPLEFKSPTRTQEYEITGFTAQ
;
A
#
# COMPACT_ATOMS: atom_id res chain seq x y z
N MET A 1 77.63 2.04 -29.02
CA MET A 1 77.20 0.74 -28.48
C MET A 1 77.34 0.77 -26.96
N LYS A 2 76.27 1.10 -26.25
CA LYS A 2 76.00 0.74 -24.85
C LYS A 2 74.57 1.19 -24.53
N ILE A 3 73.75 0.19 -24.22
CA ILE A 3 72.35 0.28 -23.84
C ILE A 3 72.30 0.74 -22.39
N SER A 4 71.44 1.70 -22.04
CA SER A 4 70.97 1.86 -20.66
C SER A 4 69.45 1.86 -20.62
N ASN A 5 68.94 0.80 -20.01
CA ASN A 5 67.55 0.55 -19.66
C ASN A 5 66.98 1.64 -18.74
N GLY A 6 65.66 1.83 -18.80
CA GLY A 6 64.91 2.31 -17.64
C GLY A 6 63.75 3.23 -17.97
N SER A 7 62.68 2.72 -18.59
CA SER A 7 61.37 3.33 -18.38
C SER A 7 60.36 2.23 -18.10
N ALA A 8 60.11 2.03 -16.80
CA ALA A 8 59.10 1.14 -16.29
C ALA A 8 57.71 1.73 -16.58
N THR A 9 57.12 1.29 -17.69
CA THR A 9 55.70 1.49 -17.99
C THR A 9 54.87 0.76 -16.92
N LYS A 10 54.45 1.50 -15.88
CA LYS A 10 53.49 0.98 -14.89
C LYS A 10 52.11 0.95 -15.54
N CYS A 11 51.70 -0.24 -15.98
CA CYS A 11 50.30 -0.61 -16.19
C CYS A 11 49.51 -0.36 -14.90
N ALA A 12 48.76 0.73 -14.83
CA ALA A 12 47.75 0.92 -13.79
C ALA A 12 46.45 0.23 -14.23
N PHE A 13 46.35 -1.06 -13.93
CA PHE A 13 45.10 -1.81 -13.97
C PHE A 13 44.24 -1.41 -12.76
N ILE A 14 43.07 -0.81 -13.06
CA ILE A 14 41.74 -1.08 -12.51
C ILE A 14 41.71 -1.61 -11.06
N PHE A 15 41.22 -0.80 -10.12
CA PHE A 15 40.35 -1.23 -9.01
C PHE A 15 39.69 0.01 -8.39
N ALA A 16 38.81 0.69 -9.14
CA ALA A 16 37.91 1.68 -8.57
C ALA A 16 36.73 0.94 -7.92
N ALA A 17 36.91 0.62 -6.64
CA ALA A 17 35.91 0.41 -5.59
C ALA A 17 34.46 0.18 -6.04
N VAL A 18 34.09 -1.09 -6.30
CA VAL A 18 32.71 -1.55 -6.10
C VAL A 18 32.54 -1.83 -4.60
N THR A 19 32.46 -0.76 -3.80
CA THR A 19 32.14 -0.84 -2.37
C THR A 19 30.81 -0.14 -2.10
N VAL A 20 29.73 -0.62 -2.70
CA VAL A 20 28.36 -0.26 -2.26
C VAL A 20 27.40 -1.42 -2.54
N LEU A 21 27.64 -2.62 -2.00
CA LEU A 21 26.69 -3.74 -2.12
C LEU A 21 26.71 -4.65 -0.88
N SER A 22 26.43 -4.06 0.28
CA SER A 22 25.85 -4.79 1.43
C SER A 22 25.40 -3.80 2.51
N GLY A 23 24.64 -2.78 2.11
CA GLY A 23 23.74 -2.15 3.07
C GLY A 23 22.72 -3.20 3.44
N CYS A 24 22.96 -3.95 4.52
CA CYS A 24 21.91 -4.73 5.17
C CYS A 24 20.75 -3.76 5.38
N VAL A 25 19.65 -3.97 4.65
CA VAL A 25 18.40 -3.25 4.91
C VAL A 25 17.93 -3.78 6.26
N ALA A 26 18.44 -3.19 7.34
CA ALA A 26 18.07 -3.53 8.68
C ALA A 26 16.65 -3.01 8.90
N TYR A 27 15.71 -3.92 9.12
CA TYR A 27 14.39 -3.52 9.57
C TYR A 27 14.56 -2.78 10.91
N PRO A 28 13.91 -1.61 11.08
CA PRO A 28 13.99 -0.90 12.33
C PRO A 28 13.41 -1.78 13.44
N ASN A 29 14.04 -1.74 14.61
CA ASN A 29 13.55 -2.46 15.77
C ASN A 29 12.21 -1.84 16.24
N VAL A 30 11.24 -2.68 16.61
CA VAL A 30 9.90 -2.27 17.06
C VAL A 30 9.94 -1.31 18.25
N GLU A 31 10.85 -1.49 19.20
CA GLU A 31 11.06 -0.57 20.31
C GLU A 31 11.37 0.85 19.82
N LYS A 32 12.27 0.97 18.83
CA LYS A 32 12.61 2.26 18.21
C LYS A 32 11.43 2.85 17.44
N ILE A 33 10.69 2.01 16.71
CA ILE A 33 9.47 2.43 16.00
C ILE A 33 8.44 2.96 17.00
N ASN A 34 8.28 2.31 18.15
CA ASN A 34 7.32 2.73 19.18
C ASN A 34 7.77 4.00 19.90
N ALA A 35 9.08 4.19 20.11
CA ALA A 35 9.63 5.39 20.73
C ALA A 35 9.46 6.65 19.84
N ASP A 36 9.54 6.51 18.52
CA ASP A 36 9.30 7.60 17.57
C ASP A 36 8.48 7.14 16.36
N PHE A 37 7.19 6.88 16.60
CA PHE A 37 6.30 6.41 15.54
C PHE A 37 6.07 7.48 14.46
N GLY A 38 6.05 8.76 14.84
CA GLY A 38 5.92 9.86 13.89
C GLY A 38 7.10 9.94 12.92
N GLY A 39 8.33 9.86 13.45
CA GLY A 39 9.56 9.79 12.66
C GLY A 39 9.56 8.57 11.74
N TYR A 40 9.22 7.38 12.27
CA TYR A 40 9.07 6.17 11.46
C TYR A 40 8.13 6.37 10.28
N LEU A 41 6.91 6.88 10.51
CA LEU A 41 5.95 7.11 9.44
C LEU A 41 6.43 8.13 8.40
N ASN A 42 7.16 9.17 8.83
CA ASN A 42 7.66 10.20 7.93
C ASN A 42 8.84 9.72 7.07
N SER A 43 9.68 8.82 7.58
CA SER A 43 10.77 8.22 6.80
C SER A 43 10.30 7.06 5.91
N GLU A 44 9.42 6.21 6.42
CA GLU A 44 9.13 4.89 5.85
C GLU A 44 7.81 4.83 5.06
N TYR A 45 6.92 5.79 5.27
CA TYR A 45 5.56 5.85 4.70
C TYR A 45 5.24 7.23 4.14
N SER A 46 6.20 7.83 3.46
CA SER A 46 6.08 9.12 2.77
C SER A 46 5.89 8.95 1.27
N ILE A 47 5.49 10.04 0.60
CA ILE A 47 5.39 10.08 -0.87
C ILE A 47 6.74 9.82 -1.56
N SER A 48 7.86 10.02 -0.86
CA SER A 48 9.19 9.72 -1.39
C SER A 48 9.58 8.25 -1.31
N TYR A 49 8.81 7.41 -0.60
CA TYR A 49 9.14 5.99 -0.42
C TYR A 49 9.22 5.20 -1.74
N PRO A 50 8.23 5.28 -2.66
CA PRO A 50 8.33 4.60 -3.94
C PRO A 50 9.51 5.13 -4.74
N SER A 51 10.09 4.28 -5.59
CA SER A 51 11.13 4.71 -6.53
C SER A 51 10.64 5.88 -7.39
N ALA A 52 11.56 6.74 -7.84
CA ALA A 52 11.17 7.90 -8.65
C ALA A 52 10.37 7.50 -9.91
N ALA A 53 10.74 6.38 -10.54
CA ALA A 53 10.04 5.84 -11.71
C ALA A 53 8.61 5.36 -11.37
N LEU A 54 8.44 4.61 -10.27
CA LEU A 54 7.11 4.17 -9.84
C LEU A 54 6.25 5.38 -9.44
N ARG A 55 6.81 6.32 -8.68
CA ARG A 55 6.13 7.56 -8.30
C ARG A 55 5.67 8.34 -9.53
N ALA A 56 6.52 8.52 -10.54
CA ALA A 56 6.18 9.24 -11.76
C ALA A 56 4.94 8.64 -12.44
N LYS A 57 4.95 7.32 -12.68
CA LYS A 57 3.81 6.59 -13.29
C LYS A 57 2.51 6.78 -12.52
N LEU A 58 2.56 6.74 -11.19
CA LEU A 58 1.37 6.92 -10.34
C LEU A 58 0.88 8.39 -10.33
N THR A 59 1.80 9.36 -10.36
CA THR A 59 1.45 10.79 -10.36
C THR A 59 0.88 11.29 -11.68
N GLU A 60 1.14 10.61 -12.80
CA GLU A 60 0.59 10.96 -14.12
C GLU A 60 -0.94 10.97 -14.14
N VAL A 61 -1.58 10.15 -13.29
CA VAL A 61 -3.04 10.08 -13.15
C VAL A 61 -3.61 11.32 -12.45
N ASN A 62 -2.80 12.04 -11.68
CA ASN A 62 -3.15 13.33 -11.08
C ASN A 62 -4.45 13.31 -10.23
N LEU A 63 -4.58 12.32 -9.34
CA LEU A 63 -5.71 12.21 -8.43
C LEU A 63 -5.66 13.29 -7.35
N LYS A 64 -6.70 14.12 -7.27
CA LYS A 64 -6.79 15.19 -6.27
C LYS A 64 -8.04 15.02 -5.42
N PRO A 65 -7.90 14.81 -4.10
CA PRO A 65 -9.04 14.94 -3.21
C PRO A 65 -9.55 16.38 -3.19
N LYS A 66 -10.76 16.57 -2.69
CA LYS A 66 -11.36 17.88 -2.48
C LYS A 66 -10.43 18.75 -1.63
N PRO A 67 -10.28 20.06 -1.97
CA PRO A 67 -9.47 20.97 -1.18
C PRO A 67 -9.85 20.96 0.29
N GLY A 68 -8.84 20.95 1.17
CA GLY A 68 -9.00 20.96 2.62
C GLY A 68 -8.84 19.58 3.28
N ILE A 69 -9.04 18.48 2.56
CA ILE A 69 -8.91 17.13 3.14
C ILE A 69 -7.44 16.80 3.37
N LYS A 70 -7.01 16.82 4.63
CA LYS A 70 -5.65 16.46 5.04
C LYS A 70 -5.62 15.10 5.73
N GLU A 71 -6.62 14.84 6.56
CA GLU A 71 -6.73 13.60 7.31
C GLU A 71 -8.20 13.20 7.45
N PHE A 72 -8.45 11.91 7.53
CA PHE A 72 -9.74 11.42 8.00
C PHE A 72 -9.60 10.09 8.73
N SER A 73 -10.58 9.80 9.57
CA SER A 73 -10.64 8.59 10.36
C SER A 73 -11.96 7.88 10.12
N MET A 74 -11.91 6.55 10.10
CA MET A 74 -13.09 5.69 10.08
C MET A 74 -13.06 4.74 11.27
N LYS A 75 -14.24 4.48 11.81
CA LYS A 75 -14.50 3.35 12.69
C LYS A 75 -15.08 2.24 11.84
N MET A 76 -14.56 1.03 11.99
CA MET A 76 -14.97 -0.10 11.17
C MET A 76 -15.12 -1.37 11.99
N ASN A 77 -16.04 -2.25 11.57
CA ASN A 77 -16.07 -3.64 12.01
C ASN A 77 -15.46 -4.50 10.90
N LEU A 78 -14.52 -5.37 11.29
CA LEU A 78 -14.01 -6.44 10.43
C LEU A 78 -14.71 -7.74 10.84
N SER A 79 -15.52 -8.29 9.95
CA SER A 79 -16.01 -9.67 10.03
C SER A 79 -15.07 -10.57 9.26
N GLN A 80 -14.49 -11.58 9.91
CA GLN A 80 -13.53 -12.50 9.30
C GLN A 80 -13.92 -13.95 9.54
N ALA A 81 -13.92 -14.75 8.47
CA ALA A 81 -14.05 -16.20 8.54
C ALA A 81 -12.86 -16.87 7.84
N GLY A 82 -12.19 -17.78 8.56
CA GLY A 82 -11.17 -18.68 8.03
C GLY A 82 -11.78 -19.90 7.33
N ILE A 83 -10.92 -20.75 6.75
CA ILE A 83 -11.35 -22.02 6.15
C ILE A 83 -12.02 -22.89 7.22
N GLY A 84 -13.26 -23.30 6.96
CA GLY A 84 -14.02 -24.20 7.84
C GLY A 84 -14.65 -23.53 9.07
N GLU A 85 -14.47 -22.22 9.26
CA GLU A 85 -15.15 -21.48 10.32
C GLU A 85 -16.60 -21.15 9.90
N GLN A 86 -17.57 -21.54 10.71
CA GLN A 86 -19.00 -21.25 10.45
C GLN A 86 -19.46 -19.90 11.00
N THR A 87 -18.76 -19.37 12.01
CA THR A 87 -19.10 -18.10 12.65
C THR A 87 -17.95 -17.11 12.46
N PRO A 88 -18.17 -16.03 11.70
CA PRO A 88 -17.16 -15.00 11.54
C PRO A 88 -16.83 -14.32 12.89
N LYS A 89 -15.55 -14.05 13.12
CA LYS A 89 -15.11 -13.19 14.21
C LYS A 89 -15.30 -11.74 13.80
N VAL A 90 -16.04 -10.98 14.59
CA VAL A 90 -16.22 -9.54 14.39
C VAL A 90 -15.29 -8.79 15.33
N SER A 91 -14.46 -7.91 14.79
CA SER A 91 -13.52 -7.09 15.57
C SER A 91 -13.65 -5.63 15.15
N PRO A 92 -13.96 -4.71 16.10
CA PRO A 92 -13.93 -3.28 15.81
C PRO A 92 -12.47 -2.82 15.68
N PHE A 93 -12.24 -1.87 14.79
CA PHE A 93 -10.96 -1.19 14.67
C PHE A 93 -11.14 0.23 14.15
N ASP A 94 -10.20 1.09 14.53
CA ASP A 94 -10.10 2.45 14.01
C ASP A 94 -9.01 2.50 12.95
N VAL A 95 -9.27 3.24 11.88
CA VAL A 95 -8.32 3.48 10.81
C VAL A 95 -8.22 4.96 10.52
N ARG A 96 -6.99 5.44 10.35
CA ARG A 96 -6.68 6.83 10.04
C ARG A 96 -5.94 6.91 8.71
N PHE A 97 -6.38 7.82 7.85
CA PHE A 97 -5.81 8.09 6.55
C PHE A 97 -5.23 9.50 6.52
N THR A 98 -3.92 9.63 6.33
CA THR A 98 -3.25 10.90 6.07
C THR A 98 -3.03 11.05 4.57
N ASN A 99 -3.56 12.13 3.98
CA ASN A 99 -3.36 12.49 2.58
C ASN A 99 -1.93 13.01 2.37
N LEU A 100 -1.18 12.34 1.50
CA LEU A 100 0.19 12.73 1.12
C LEU A 100 0.24 13.46 -0.24
N GLY A 101 -0.90 13.62 -0.91
CA GLY A 101 -1.06 14.24 -2.23
C GLY A 101 -1.03 13.24 -3.39
N ASN A 102 -1.61 13.62 -4.54
CA ASN A 102 -1.63 12.82 -5.78
C ASN A 102 -2.13 11.38 -5.61
N GLY A 103 -3.15 11.18 -4.77
CA GLY A 103 -3.71 9.87 -4.45
C GLY A 103 -2.89 9.03 -3.48
N PHE A 104 -1.72 9.49 -3.02
CA PHE A 104 -0.96 8.79 -1.99
C PHE A 104 -1.59 8.99 -0.62
N TYR A 105 -1.81 7.89 0.09
CA TYR A 105 -2.33 7.89 1.45
C TYR A 105 -1.46 7.02 2.34
N ARG A 106 -1.22 7.54 3.54
CA ARG A 106 -0.73 6.73 4.65
C ARG A 106 -1.90 6.29 5.48
N GLU A 107 -2.02 4.99 5.69
CA GLU A 107 -3.06 4.37 6.49
C GLU A 107 -2.45 3.78 7.75
N VAL A 108 -3.06 4.06 8.91
CA VAL A 108 -2.68 3.47 10.20
C VAL A 108 -3.91 2.86 10.83
N ARG A 109 -3.85 1.57 11.15
CA ARG A 109 -4.83 0.86 11.97
C ARG A 109 -4.19 0.52 13.30
N GLU A 110 -4.90 0.73 14.40
CA GLU A 110 -4.47 0.30 15.73
C GLU A 110 -5.38 -0.82 16.22
N LEU A 111 -4.78 -1.89 16.72
CA LEU A 111 -5.46 -2.93 17.47
C LEU A 111 -5.13 -2.76 18.95
N ARG A 112 -6.17 -2.72 19.78
CA ARG A 112 -6.05 -2.62 21.23
C ARG A 112 -6.77 -3.76 21.92
N ASN A 113 -6.21 -4.25 23.01
CA ASN A 113 -6.82 -5.23 23.89
C ASN A 113 -6.74 -4.71 25.33
N ASN A 114 -7.89 -4.55 25.99
CA ASN A 114 -7.98 -3.93 27.33
C ASN A 114 -7.24 -2.58 27.40
N ASP A 115 -7.46 -1.71 26.41
CA ASP A 115 -6.82 -0.39 26.23
C ASP A 115 -5.30 -0.40 25.92
N PHE A 116 -4.64 -1.55 26.03
CA PHE A 116 -3.24 -1.71 25.61
C PHE A 116 -3.13 -1.88 24.11
N LEU A 117 -2.20 -1.15 23.49
CA LEU A 117 -1.86 -1.34 22.08
C LEU A 117 -1.18 -2.69 21.87
N THR A 118 -1.79 -3.55 21.07
CA THR A 118 -1.26 -4.88 20.74
C THR A 118 -0.58 -4.91 19.38
N ALA A 119 -1.13 -4.18 18.40
CA ALA A 119 -0.52 -4.08 17.08
C ALA A 119 -0.86 -2.76 16.38
N ARG A 120 0.04 -2.33 15.49
CA ARG A 120 -0.24 -1.32 14.46
C ARG A 120 -0.08 -1.93 13.09
N PHE A 121 -1.02 -1.65 12.20
CA PHE A 121 -0.90 -1.97 10.78
C PHE A 121 -0.72 -0.66 10.03
N VAL A 122 0.36 -0.56 9.28
CA VAL A 122 0.70 0.67 8.56
C VAL A 122 0.79 0.35 7.09
N TYR A 123 0.09 1.13 6.26
CA TYR A 123 0.09 0.98 4.82
C TYR A 123 0.46 2.29 4.14
N LEU A 124 1.25 2.20 3.07
CA LEU A 124 1.33 3.24 2.06
C LEU A 124 0.49 2.75 0.89
N THR A 125 -0.54 3.51 0.54
CA THR A 125 -1.42 3.17 -0.57
C THR A 125 -1.43 4.29 -1.60
N TRP A 126 -1.76 3.92 -2.83
CA TRP A 126 -2.10 4.87 -3.88
C TRP A 126 -3.55 4.61 -4.31
N ALA A 127 -4.37 5.66 -4.23
CA ALA A 127 -5.81 5.67 -4.46
C ALA A 127 -6.61 4.68 -3.58
N GLY A 128 -6.01 4.04 -2.57
CA GLY A 128 -6.61 2.92 -1.82
C GLY A 128 -6.78 1.63 -2.65
N LEU A 129 -6.37 1.67 -3.92
CA LEU A 129 -6.45 0.55 -4.87
C LEU A 129 -5.15 -0.25 -4.87
N LEU A 130 -4.01 0.44 -4.83
CA LEU A 130 -2.68 -0.17 -4.78
C LEU A 130 -2.09 -0.03 -3.38
N GLN A 131 -1.83 -1.16 -2.72
CA GLN A 131 -1.05 -1.19 -1.50
C GLN A 131 0.42 -1.25 -1.87
N LEU A 132 1.12 -0.11 -1.79
CA LEU A 132 2.52 0.01 -2.20
C LEU A 132 3.48 -0.65 -1.21
N LYS A 133 3.14 -0.55 0.07
CA LYS A 133 3.88 -1.13 1.19
C LYS A 133 2.95 -1.34 2.37
N SER A 134 3.25 -2.36 3.18
CA SER A 134 2.69 -2.44 4.53
C SER A 134 3.59 -3.18 5.50
N ASP A 135 3.49 -2.80 6.76
CA ASP A 135 4.16 -3.47 7.89
C ASP A 135 3.14 -3.68 9.01
N THR A 136 3.25 -4.82 9.68
CA THR A 136 2.58 -5.06 10.96
C THR A 136 3.61 -4.93 12.08
N ILE A 137 3.33 -4.04 13.02
CA ILE A 137 4.15 -3.79 14.20
C ILE A 137 3.42 -4.39 15.39
N VAL A 138 3.87 -5.55 15.88
CA VAL A 138 3.26 -6.21 17.05
C VAL A 138 4.05 -5.86 18.30
N SER A 139 3.33 -5.52 19.36
CA SER A 139 3.93 -5.24 20.67
C SER A 139 4.64 -6.50 21.19
N GLY A 140 5.94 -6.40 21.46
CA GLY A 140 6.78 -7.49 21.96
C GLY A 140 7.64 -8.18 20.89
N ASP A 141 7.36 -7.96 19.60
CA ASP A 141 8.23 -8.44 18.52
C ASP A 141 9.49 -7.58 18.43
N THR A 142 10.61 -8.16 17.98
CA THR A 142 11.87 -7.41 17.76
C THR A 142 11.81 -6.56 16.50
N PHE A 143 11.17 -7.07 15.44
CA PHE A 143 11.10 -6.44 14.12
C PHE A 143 9.65 -6.41 13.63
N PRO A 144 9.27 -5.41 12.81
CA PRO A 144 8.00 -5.44 12.13
C PRO A 144 7.94 -6.65 11.19
N VAL A 145 6.73 -7.15 10.93
CA VAL A 145 6.48 -8.17 9.92
C VAL A 145 6.21 -7.46 8.59
N PRO A 146 7.17 -7.42 7.66
CA PRO A 146 6.98 -6.79 6.38
C PRO A 146 6.08 -7.66 5.50
N TYR A 147 5.24 -7.01 4.72
CA TYR A 147 4.57 -7.64 3.58
C TYR A 147 5.31 -7.32 2.27
N GLN A 148 4.81 -7.90 1.19
CA GLN A 148 5.28 -7.58 -0.16
C GLN A 148 5.06 -6.11 -0.49
N GLU A 149 5.98 -5.55 -1.27
CA GLU A 149 5.95 -4.18 -1.76
C GLU A 149 5.76 -4.15 -3.26
N VAL A 150 5.05 -3.13 -3.74
CA VAL A 150 4.98 -2.84 -5.18
C VAL A 150 6.30 -2.23 -5.61
N LYS A 151 7.03 -2.95 -6.46
CA LYS A 151 8.32 -2.55 -7.05
C LYS A 151 8.14 -1.81 -8.36
N ASP A 152 7.10 -2.19 -9.12
CA ASP A 152 6.74 -1.54 -10.37
C ASP A 152 5.25 -1.73 -10.67
N VAL A 153 4.72 -0.87 -11.54
CA VAL A 153 3.37 -0.98 -12.08
C VAL A 153 3.44 -0.80 -13.60
N ALA A 154 2.79 -1.68 -14.35
CA ALA A 154 2.51 -1.44 -15.76
C ALA A 154 1.49 -0.30 -15.88
N GLN A 155 1.50 0.43 -16.99
CA GLN A 155 0.72 1.66 -17.20
C GLN A 155 -0.67 1.62 -16.54
N PHE A 156 -0.90 2.57 -15.64
CA PHE A 156 -2.12 2.65 -14.84
C PHE A 156 -2.98 3.80 -15.37
N LYS A 157 -4.11 3.49 -16.02
CA LYS A 157 -5.08 4.49 -16.47
C LYS A 157 -6.30 4.43 -15.58
N PHE A 158 -6.55 5.48 -14.82
CA PHE A 158 -7.68 5.53 -13.90
C PHE A 158 -8.27 6.93 -13.84
N ASP A 159 -9.50 7.05 -14.34
CA ASP A 159 -10.25 8.30 -14.32
C ASP A 159 -11.60 8.07 -13.62
N PRO A 160 -11.60 8.02 -12.27
CA PRO A 160 -12.79 7.68 -11.51
C PRO A 160 -13.94 8.69 -11.69
N VAL A 161 -13.65 9.92 -12.10
CA VAL A 161 -14.66 10.97 -12.27
C VAL A 161 -15.52 10.69 -13.50
N ASN A 162 -14.93 10.14 -14.56
CA ASN A 162 -15.61 9.85 -15.81
C ASN A 162 -15.97 8.37 -16.00
N MET A 163 -15.69 7.52 -15.00
CA MET A 163 -16.07 6.10 -15.04
C MET A 163 -17.59 5.93 -15.13
N LYS A 164 -18.01 4.90 -15.85
CA LYS A 164 -19.38 4.43 -15.99
C LYS A 164 -19.49 3.00 -15.46
N VAL A 165 -20.72 2.58 -15.14
CA VAL A 165 -20.99 1.17 -14.79
C VAL A 165 -20.59 0.28 -15.97
N GLY A 166 -19.84 -0.78 -15.68
CA GLY A 166 -19.27 -1.70 -16.66
C GLY A 166 -17.86 -1.33 -17.13
N ASP A 167 -17.37 -0.13 -16.86
CA ASP A 167 -15.99 0.24 -17.19
C ASP A 167 -14.98 -0.63 -16.42
N LYS A 168 -13.88 -0.94 -17.10
CA LYS A 168 -12.82 -1.79 -16.57
C LYS A 168 -11.57 -0.96 -16.27
N LEU A 169 -11.02 -1.18 -15.09
CA LEU A 169 -9.68 -0.77 -14.69
C LEU A 169 -8.81 -2.02 -14.64
N VAL A 170 -7.74 -2.06 -15.43
CA VAL A 170 -6.78 -3.16 -15.43
C VAL A 170 -5.41 -2.61 -15.10
N PHE A 171 -4.71 -3.28 -14.19
CA PHE A 171 -3.34 -2.96 -13.86
C PHE A 171 -2.55 -4.22 -13.54
N GLU A 172 -1.25 -4.14 -13.77
CA GLU A 172 -0.31 -5.20 -13.45
C GLU A 172 0.78 -4.63 -12.54
N THR A 173 1.05 -5.30 -11.44
CA THR A 173 2.07 -4.90 -10.47
C THR A 173 3.17 -5.94 -10.40
N LYS A 174 4.39 -5.49 -10.09
CA LYS A 174 5.50 -6.35 -9.69
C LYS A 174 5.66 -6.25 -8.19
N LEU A 175 5.48 -7.36 -7.49
CA LEU A 175 5.56 -7.48 -6.05
C LEU A 175 6.86 -8.14 -5.63
N GLY A 176 7.50 -7.61 -4.59
CA GLY A 176 8.72 -8.19 -4.05
C GLY A 176 8.93 -7.81 -2.60
N ASN A 177 9.74 -8.59 -1.90
CA ASN A 177 10.17 -8.23 -0.55
C ASN A 177 11.06 -6.98 -0.59
N ARG A 178 11.18 -6.28 0.54
CA ARG A 178 11.95 -5.04 0.62
C ARG A 178 13.36 -5.11 0.02
N PRO A 179 14.24 -6.05 0.39
CA PRO A 179 15.60 -6.13 -0.17
C PRO A 179 15.67 -6.78 -1.57
N GLN A 180 14.54 -7.25 -2.11
CA GLN A 180 14.52 -7.99 -3.36
C GLN A 180 14.75 -7.05 -4.55
N ALA A 181 15.72 -7.38 -5.40
CA ALA A 181 16.08 -6.58 -6.58
C ALA A 181 15.60 -7.17 -7.92
N PHE A 182 15.27 -8.46 -7.97
CA PHE A 182 14.84 -9.18 -9.17
C PHE A 182 13.93 -10.37 -8.81
N ASN A 183 13.40 -11.09 -9.81
CA ASN A 183 12.44 -12.21 -9.64
C ASN A 183 11.15 -11.82 -8.91
N PHE A 184 10.61 -10.65 -9.25
CA PHE A 184 9.34 -10.17 -8.69
C PHE A 184 8.16 -11.04 -9.13
N ILE A 185 7.18 -11.14 -8.24
CA ILE A 185 5.89 -11.77 -8.52
C ILE A 185 5.07 -10.79 -9.34
N THR A 186 4.54 -11.24 -10.47
CA THR A 186 3.62 -10.42 -11.25
C THR A 186 2.20 -10.69 -10.78
N GLU A 187 1.49 -9.64 -10.40
CA GLU A 187 0.06 -9.69 -10.06
C GLU A 187 -0.73 -8.83 -11.05
N LYS A 188 -1.72 -9.44 -11.70
CA LYS A 188 -2.67 -8.75 -12.57
C LYS A 188 -4.00 -8.60 -11.85
N SER A 189 -4.53 -7.38 -11.85
CA SER A 189 -5.83 -7.05 -11.29
C SER A 189 -6.75 -6.47 -12.37
N GLU A 190 -8.00 -6.92 -12.38
CA GLU A 190 -9.08 -6.37 -13.19
C GLU A 190 -10.22 -5.95 -12.25
N CYS A 191 -10.58 -4.67 -12.27
CA CYS A 191 -11.67 -4.09 -11.52
C CYS A 191 -12.77 -3.62 -12.46
N ILE A 192 -14.02 -3.92 -12.12
CA ILE A 192 -15.21 -3.48 -12.87
C ILE A 192 -16.01 -2.53 -11.98
N ALA A 193 -16.44 -1.40 -12.53
CA ALA A 193 -17.38 -0.51 -11.88
C ALA A 193 -18.79 -1.14 -11.89
N GLU A 194 -19.25 -1.62 -10.73
CA GLU A 194 -20.57 -2.27 -10.59
C GLU A 194 -21.69 -1.26 -10.34
N LYS A 195 -21.38 -0.18 -9.63
CA LYS A 195 -22.37 0.82 -9.20
C LYS A 195 -21.72 2.18 -9.02
N ILE A 196 -22.44 3.24 -9.38
CA ILE A 196 -22.10 4.62 -9.07
C ILE A 196 -23.28 5.23 -8.33
N ALA A 197 -23.03 5.80 -7.15
CA ALA A 197 -24.08 6.35 -6.29
C ALA A 197 -23.50 7.40 -5.34
N PRO A 198 -24.35 8.21 -4.67
CA PRO A 198 -23.88 9.08 -3.60
C PRO A 198 -23.12 8.30 -2.53
N ALA A 199 -21.95 8.80 -2.12
CA ALA A 199 -21.13 8.17 -1.09
C ALA A 199 -21.84 8.10 0.27
N ALA A 200 -22.78 9.03 0.51
CA ALA A 200 -23.66 9.04 1.68
C ALA A 200 -24.49 7.75 1.85
N SER A 201 -24.69 6.97 0.78
CA SER A 201 -25.35 5.66 0.83
C SER A 201 -24.55 4.59 1.58
N LEU A 202 -23.24 4.81 1.74
CA LEU A 202 -22.35 3.94 2.51
C LEU A 202 -22.24 4.40 3.97
N GLN A 203 -22.06 5.70 4.18
CA GLN A 203 -22.03 6.33 5.50
C GLN A 203 -22.46 7.79 5.34
N LYS A 204 -23.42 8.23 6.14
CA LYS A 204 -24.13 9.52 5.97
C LYS A 204 -23.26 10.78 5.89
N ASN A 205 -22.08 10.76 6.50
CA ASN A 205 -21.14 11.89 6.57
C ASN A 205 -20.16 11.91 5.38
N PHE A 206 -20.16 10.88 4.51
CA PHE A 206 -19.40 10.95 3.27
C PHE A 206 -20.03 11.95 2.30
N SER A 207 -19.17 12.70 1.62
CA SER A 207 -19.55 13.65 0.58
C SER A 207 -19.27 13.09 -0.82
N GLY A 208 -19.92 13.67 -1.82
CA GLY A 208 -19.71 13.35 -3.23
C GLY A 208 -20.28 11.99 -3.63
N ASN A 209 -19.71 11.45 -4.71
CA ASN A 209 -20.09 10.15 -5.26
C ASN A 209 -19.05 9.08 -4.95
N GLY A 210 -19.52 7.83 -4.88
CA GLY A 210 -18.69 6.63 -4.82
C GLY A 210 -18.78 5.83 -6.12
N VAL A 211 -17.69 5.17 -6.48
CA VAL A 211 -17.63 4.16 -7.54
C VAL A 211 -17.35 2.82 -6.88
N TRP A 212 -18.33 1.92 -6.90
CA TRP A 212 -18.19 0.57 -6.36
C TRP A 212 -17.47 -0.29 -7.38
N LEU A 213 -16.32 -0.81 -6.98
CA LEU A 213 -15.42 -1.60 -7.80
C LEU A 213 -15.41 -3.04 -7.28
N ALA A 214 -15.66 -3.99 -8.16
CA ALA A 214 -15.37 -5.41 -7.93
C ALA A 214 -14.11 -5.79 -8.70
N CYS A 215 -13.08 -6.17 -7.95
CA CYS A 215 -11.78 -6.52 -8.47
C CYS A 215 -11.52 -8.01 -8.34
N THR A 216 -10.94 -8.61 -9.37
CA THR A 216 -10.31 -9.92 -9.31
C THR A 216 -8.80 -9.72 -9.51
N SER A 217 -7.99 -10.41 -8.72
CA SER A 217 -6.53 -10.38 -8.86
C SER A 217 -6.00 -11.79 -8.93
N LYS A 218 -4.98 -11.98 -9.77
CA LYS A 218 -4.27 -13.25 -9.93
C LYS A 218 -2.79 -12.97 -10.05
N ASN A 219 -1.98 -13.68 -9.28
CA ASN A 219 -0.53 -13.64 -9.46
C ASN A 219 0.02 -14.87 -10.19
N ASP A 220 1.25 -14.75 -10.68
CA ASP A 220 1.97 -15.80 -11.40
C ASP A 220 2.25 -17.07 -10.57
N ARG A 221 2.03 -17.02 -9.25
CA ARG A 221 2.10 -18.17 -8.33
C ARG A 221 0.75 -18.87 -8.12
N GLY A 222 -0.29 -18.45 -8.83
CA GLY A 222 -1.62 -19.06 -8.75
C GLY A 222 -2.44 -18.65 -7.52
N PHE A 223 -2.04 -17.58 -6.83
CA PHE A 223 -2.90 -16.98 -5.80
C PHE A 223 -3.95 -16.09 -6.47
N ASP A 224 -5.21 -16.44 -6.27
CA ASP A 224 -6.35 -15.68 -6.74
C ASP A 224 -7.01 -14.95 -5.56
N SER A 225 -7.51 -13.74 -5.80
CA SER A 225 -8.32 -13.01 -4.81
C SER A 225 -9.43 -12.19 -5.47
N LYS A 226 -10.46 -11.89 -4.69
CA LYS A 226 -11.53 -10.97 -5.06
C LYS A 226 -11.63 -9.88 -4.00
N LYS A 227 -11.82 -8.64 -4.43
CA LYS A 227 -11.98 -7.49 -3.54
C LYS A 227 -13.16 -6.66 -4.01
N LYS A 228 -14.06 -6.29 -3.11
CA LYS A 228 -15.02 -5.21 -3.36
C LYS A 228 -14.56 -3.98 -2.61
N SER A 229 -14.62 -2.84 -3.27
CA SER A 229 -14.27 -1.56 -2.69
C SER A 229 -15.17 -0.46 -3.24
N VAL A 230 -15.18 0.67 -2.57
CA VAL A 230 -15.84 1.89 -3.04
C VAL A 230 -14.81 3.00 -3.10
N TYR A 231 -14.55 3.48 -4.32
CA TYR A 231 -13.72 4.65 -4.56
C TYR A 231 -14.53 5.92 -4.29
N LEU A 232 -14.18 6.64 -3.24
CA LEU A 232 -14.83 7.88 -2.85
C LEU A 232 -14.18 9.04 -3.60
N ILE A 233 -14.90 9.65 -4.55
CA ILE A 233 -14.35 10.63 -5.50
C ILE A 233 -13.78 11.85 -4.77
N ASP A 234 -14.55 12.43 -3.84
CA ASP A 234 -14.14 13.61 -3.07
C ASP A 234 -12.88 13.36 -2.22
N TYR A 235 -12.62 12.11 -1.85
CA TYR A 235 -11.49 11.72 -0.99
C TYR A 235 -10.35 11.12 -1.80
N ALA A 236 -10.52 10.91 -3.11
CA ALA A 236 -9.56 10.22 -3.97
C ALA A 236 -9.02 8.90 -3.37
N LEU A 237 -9.87 8.13 -2.68
CA LEU A 237 -9.50 6.92 -1.95
C LEU A 237 -10.56 5.83 -2.08
N ALA A 238 -10.13 4.60 -2.38
CA ALA A 238 -10.93 3.39 -2.28
C ALA A 238 -10.92 2.80 -0.87
N ILE A 239 -12.11 2.57 -0.33
CA ILE A 239 -12.32 1.87 0.94
C ILE A 239 -12.69 0.41 0.66
N PRO A 240 -11.99 -0.58 1.25
CA PRO A 240 -12.38 -1.98 1.12
C PRO A 240 -13.73 -2.24 1.80
N LEU A 241 -14.58 -3.03 1.14
CA LEU A 241 -15.86 -3.52 1.66
C LEU A 241 -15.85 -5.03 1.83
N GLU A 242 -15.16 -5.73 0.93
CA GLU A 242 -15.02 -7.19 0.97
C GLU A 242 -13.65 -7.60 0.45
N PHE A 243 -13.08 -8.66 1.03
CA PHE A 243 -11.92 -9.36 0.49
C PHE A 243 -12.12 -10.87 0.63
N LYS A 244 -11.84 -11.61 -0.45
CA LYS A 244 -11.91 -13.07 -0.50
C LYS A 244 -10.63 -13.62 -1.10
N SER A 245 -10.07 -14.63 -0.47
CA SER A 245 -8.99 -15.47 -0.98
C SER A 245 -9.32 -16.95 -0.71
N PRO A 246 -8.53 -17.90 -1.22
CA PRO A 246 -8.71 -19.31 -0.92
C PRO A 246 -8.70 -19.64 0.59
N THR A 247 -8.10 -18.77 1.42
CA THR A 247 -7.88 -19.03 2.84
C THR A 247 -8.73 -18.20 3.79
N ARG A 248 -9.41 -17.15 3.31
CA ARG A 248 -10.23 -16.29 4.17
C ARG A 248 -11.25 -15.47 3.40
N THR A 249 -12.34 -15.14 4.09
CA THR A 249 -13.26 -14.06 3.72
C THR A 249 -13.21 -12.98 4.78
N GLN A 250 -13.21 -11.72 4.35
CA GLN A 250 -13.24 -10.53 5.18
C GLN A 250 -14.31 -9.57 4.66
N GLU A 251 -15.14 -9.06 5.55
CA GLU A 251 -16.14 -8.04 5.27
C GLU A 251 -15.91 -6.85 6.18
N TYR A 252 -16.04 -5.66 5.61
CA TYR A 252 -15.70 -4.39 6.24
C TYR A 252 -16.94 -3.51 6.29
N GLU A 253 -17.41 -3.24 7.50
CA GLU A 253 -18.53 -2.34 7.75
C GLU A 253 -18.01 -1.02 8.32
N ILE A 254 -18.42 0.12 7.75
CA ILE A 254 -18.04 1.44 8.22
C ILE A 254 -19.10 1.91 9.21
N THR A 255 -18.72 2.06 10.48
CA THR A 255 -19.63 2.44 11.57
C THR A 255 -19.47 3.91 11.98
N GLY A 256 -18.38 4.58 11.57
CA GLY A 256 -18.14 5.98 11.85
C GLY A 256 -17.16 6.61 10.86
N PHE A 257 -17.31 7.92 10.65
CA PHE A 257 -16.45 8.69 9.76
C PHE A 257 -16.27 10.14 10.25
N THR A 258 -15.06 10.66 10.13
CA THR A 258 -14.71 12.06 10.42
C THR A 258 -13.57 12.51 9.51
N ALA A 259 -13.70 13.68 8.88
CA ALA A 259 -12.67 14.29 8.04
C ALA A 259 -12.22 15.64 8.60
N GLN A 260 -10.94 15.94 8.43
CA GLN A 260 -10.26 17.18 8.83
C GLN A 260 -9.51 17.82 7.66
#